data_AF-A0A7X2NL03-F1
#
_entry.id   AF-A0A7X2NL03-F1
#
_cell.length_a   1.000
_cell.length_b   1.000
_cell.length_c   1.000
_cell.angle_alpha   90.00
_cell.angle_beta   90.00
_cell.angle_gamma   90.00
#
_symmetry.space_group_name_H-M   'P 1'
#
loop_
_entity.id
_entity.type
_entity.pdbx_description
1 polymer ?
#
loop_
_entity_poly.entity_id
_entity_poly.type
_entity_poly.pdbx_seq_one_letter_code
_entity_poly.pdbx_strand_id
1 'polypeptide(L)'
;MRNTVQGKDGFGLGDGFMKPGQELVMAGYTGFSGTLLIGERKREILGKHFAPGFLRSLEEGERFSTEQWMKHELEAGNSPVTAYKFAGEGGVFAALWNLPGVFHAGIDVELRLFPVKQITVEFCELFGLNPYRLYSGNCLLMAAEGGGALVRRLRREGIPAEVVGCVTEGIARQIRHGGETIGFLERPQPDELLRLGISVAS
;
A
#
# COMPACT_ATOMS: atom_id res chain seq x y z
N MET A 1 0.67 12.59 32.14
CA MET A 1 0.01 13.32 31.04
C MET A 1 0.62 12.85 29.74
N ARG A 2 -0.11 12.11 28.91
CA ARG A 2 0.37 11.62 27.60
C ARG A 2 -0.26 12.50 26.53
N ASN A 3 0.57 13.20 25.77
CA ASN A 3 0.14 14.03 24.65
C ASN A 3 -0.25 13.13 23.48
N THR A 4 -1.55 13.03 23.20
CA THR A 4 -2.08 12.50 21.95
C THR A 4 -1.85 13.54 20.84
N VAL A 5 -0.79 13.35 20.06
CA VAL A 5 -0.70 13.96 18.73
C VAL A 5 -1.54 13.09 17.81
N GLN A 6 -2.73 13.56 17.49
CA GLN A 6 -3.63 12.95 16.51
C GLN A 6 -3.05 13.26 15.13
N GLY A 7 -2.29 12.32 14.56
CA GLY A 7 -1.88 12.39 13.17
C GLY A 7 -3.09 12.22 12.26
N LYS A 8 -3.11 12.91 11.12
CA LYS A 8 -4.11 12.73 10.05
C LYS A 8 -4.16 11.30 9.47
N ASP A 9 -3.27 10.41 9.89
CA ASP A 9 -3.10 9.05 9.38
C ASP A 9 -3.72 8.01 10.32
N GLY A 10 -5.06 7.93 10.42
CA GLY A 10 -5.81 6.73 10.84
C GLY A 10 -5.65 6.15 12.26
N PHE A 11 -4.50 6.28 12.90
CA PHE A 11 -4.20 5.86 14.25
C PHE A 11 -3.24 6.88 14.88
N GLY A 12 -3.58 7.33 16.09
CA GLY A 12 -2.61 8.03 16.93
C GLY A 12 -1.49 7.05 17.30
N LEU A 13 -0.37 7.55 17.84
CA LEU A 13 0.74 6.70 18.31
C LEU A 13 0.37 5.79 19.54
N GLY A 14 -0.87 5.33 19.71
CA GLY A 14 -1.25 4.52 20.88
C GLY A 14 -2.63 3.86 20.92
N ASP A 15 -3.37 3.73 19.82
CA ASP A 15 -4.74 3.17 19.79
C ASP A 15 -4.87 1.80 19.09
N GLY A 16 -3.76 1.17 18.69
CA GLY A 16 -3.73 -0.18 18.11
C GLY A 16 -2.64 -1.10 18.68
N PHE A 17 -2.47 -2.28 18.09
CA PHE A 17 -1.35 -3.18 18.39
C PHE A 17 -0.97 -4.07 17.19
N MET A 18 0.28 -4.53 17.20
CA MET A 18 0.79 -5.59 16.32
C MET A 18 1.44 -6.68 17.17
N LYS A 19 1.01 -7.92 16.98
CA LYS A 19 1.53 -9.11 17.69
C LYS A 19 2.06 -10.14 16.69
N PRO A 20 3.15 -10.85 17.00
CA PRO A 20 3.63 -11.94 16.17
C PRO A 20 2.52 -12.95 15.85
N GLY A 21 2.48 -13.40 14.60
CA GLY A 21 1.46 -14.33 14.08
C GLY A 21 0.23 -13.66 13.48
N GLN A 22 0.01 -12.36 13.70
CA GLN A 22 -1.03 -11.64 12.96
C GLN A 22 -0.71 -11.59 11.47
N GLU A 23 -1.73 -11.68 10.64
CA GLU A 23 -1.60 -11.58 9.19
C GLU A 23 -1.50 -10.11 8.79
N LEU A 24 -0.66 -9.84 7.78
CA LEU A 24 -0.61 -8.54 7.11
C LEU A 24 -1.45 -8.62 5.85
N VAL A 25 -2.47 -7.76 5.78
CA VAL A 25 -3.35 -7.63 4.63
C VAL A 25 -3.08 -6.32 3.93
N MET A 26 -2.90 -6.38 2.61
CA MET A 26 -2.90 -5.19 1.77
C MET A 26 -4.23 -5.10 1.04
N ALA A 27 -4.82 -3.90 1.00
CA ALA A 27 -5.94 -3.54 0.16
C ALA A 27 -5.54 -2.42 -0.82
N GLY A 28 -6.11 -2.42 -2.02
CA GLY A 28 -5.77 -1.51 -3.11
C GLY A 28 -4.67 -2.04 -4.04
N TYR A 29 -4.34 -1.27 -5.08
CA TYR A 29 -3.29 -1.61 -6.05
C TYR A 29 -2.02 -0.78 -5.84
N THR A 30 -0.91 -1.48 -5.62
CA THR A 30 0.44 -0.90 -5.46
C THR A 30 0.74 0.09 -6.59
N GLY A 31 1.05 1.34 -6.23
CA GLY A 31 1.48 2.39 -7.14
C GLY A 31 0.43 2.88 -8.15
N PHE A 32 -0.81 2.39 -8.09
CA PHE A 32 -1.78 2.68 -9.14
C PHE A 32 -2.28 4.13 -9.12
N SER A 33 -2.51 4.72 -7.94
CA SER A 33 -2.83 6.15 -7.84
C SER A 33 -1.73 7.03 -8.46
N GLY A 34 -0.45 6.69 -8.23
CA GLY A 34 0.68 7.36 -8.89
C GLY A 34 0.73 7.08 -10.40
N THR A 35 0.34 5.88 -10.83
CA THR A 35 0.22 5.53 -12.27
C THR A 35 -0.81 6.40 -12.98
N LEU A 36 -1.96 6.68 -12.35
CA LEU A 36 -2.98 7.58 -12.88
C LEU A 36 -2.40 9.00 -13.05
N LEU A 37 -1.69 9.52 -12.05
CA LEU A 37 -1.02 10.83 -12.13
C LEU A 37 0.04 10.87 -13.25
N ILE A 38 0.84 9.82 -13.41
CA ILE A 38 1.78 9.71 -14.54
C ILE A 38 1.01 9.72 -15.86
N GLY A 39 -0.09 8.96 -15.94
CA GLY A 39 -1.01 8.91 -17.06
C GLY A 39 -1.54 10.28 -17.48
N GLU A 40 -1.86 11.15 -16.51
CA GLU A 40 -2.32 12.51 -16.75
C GLU A 40 -1.17 13.45 -17.19
N ARG A 41 -0.02 13.36 -16.51
CA ARG A 41 1.08 14.33 -16.66
C ARG A 41 2.04 14.02 -17.79
N LYS A 42 2.12 12.77 -18.24
CA LYS A 42 3.07 12.30 -19.26
C LYS A 42 2.38 11.73 -20.50
N ARG A 43 1.15 12.18 -20.81
CA ARG A 43 0.33 11.68 -21.94
C ARG A 43 1.06 11.61 -23.27
N GLU A 44 1.85 12.63 -23.60
CA GLU A 44 2.57 12.67 -24.88
C GLU A 44 3.62 11.56 -24.99
N ILE A 45 4.40 11.32 -23.92
CA ILE A 45 5.42 10.27 -23.89
C ILE A 45 4.75 8.91 -23.94
N LEU A 46 3.70 8.72 -23.14
CA LEU A 46 2.93 7.48 -23.06
C LEU A 46 2.26 7.13 -24.39
N GLY A 47 1.69 8.11 -25.08
CA GLY A 47 1.03 7.91 -26.38
C GLY A 47 1.98 7.54 -27.52
N LYS A 48 3.29 7.79 -27.36
CA LYS A 48 4.33 7.34 -28.30
C LYS A 48 4.78 5.90 -28.04
N HIS A 49 4.58 5.37 -26.83
CA HIS A 49 5.08 4.05 -26.41
C HIS A 49 3.97 3.00 -26.34
N PHE A 50 2.75 3.38 -25.95
CA PHE A 50 1.65 2.45 -25.70
C PHE A 50 0.51 2.64 -26.68
N ALA A 51 -0.12 1.52 -27.04
CA ALA A 51 -1.32 1.54 -27.88
C ALA A 51 -2.46 2.30 -27.17
N PRO A 52 -3.31 3.05 -27.90
CA PRO A 52 -4.43 3.77 -27.31
C PRO A 52 -5.36 2.87 -26.48
N GLY A 53 -5.54 1.61 -26.90
CA GLY A 53 -6.36 0.64 -26.16
C GLY A 53 -5.82 0.26 -24.80
N PHE A 54 -4.50 0.24 -24.64
CA PHE A 54 -3.87 0.01 -23.35
C PHE A 54 -4.08 1.20 -22.40
N LEU A 55 -3.90 2.42 -22.91
CA LEU A 55 -4.05 3.65 -22.13
C LEU A 55 -5.50 3.92 -21.70
N ARG A 56 -6.49 3.40 -22.42
CA ARG A 56 -7.91 3.45 -22.00
C ARG A 56 -8.16 2.77 -20.65
N SER A 57 -7.32 1.83 -20.23
CA SER A 57 -7.46 1.20 -18.90
C SER A 57 -7.27 2.19 -17.74
N LEU A 58 -6.66 3.37 -17.97
CA LEU A 58 -6.57 4.44 -16.97
C LEU A 58 -7.94 5.08 -16.68
N GLU A 59 -8.88 5.04 -17.64
CA GLU A 59 -10.23 5.60 -17.50
C GLU A 59 -11.10 4.81 -16.50
N GLU A 60 -10.71 3.57 -16.20
CA GLU A 60 -11.30 2.79 -15.12
C GLU A 60 -11.09 3.49 -13.77
N GLY A 61 -9.94 4.14 -13.59
CA GLY A 61 -9.56 4.78 -12.33
C GLY A 61 -9.65 3.83 -11.12
N GLU A 62 -9.81 4.40 -9.94
CA GLU A 62 -10.05 3.65 -8.70
C GLU A 62 -11.54 3.75 -8.33
N ARG A 63 -12.27 2.64 -8.48
CA ARG A 63 -13.74 2.57 -8.26
C ARG A 63 -14.12 2.18 -6.83
N PHE A 64 -13.17 2.22 -5.91
CA PHE A 64 -13.34 1.91 -4.49
C PHE A 64 -12.58 2.95 -3.65
N SER A 65 -12.86 3.03 -2.35
CA SER A 65 -12.12 3.89 -1.42
C SER A 65 -11.72 3.08 -0.18
N THR A 66 -10.42 2.89 0.01
CA THR A 66 -9.91 2.21 1.22
C THR A 66 -10.14 3.04 2.48
N GLU A 67 -10.15 4.37 2.35
CA GLU A 67 -10.43 5.29 3.47
C GLU A 67 -11.88 5.15 3.94
N GLN A 68 -12.84 5.24 3.02
CA GLN A 68 -14.27 5.07 3.36
C GLN A 68 -14.54 3.69 3.93
N TRP A 69 -13.94 2.66 3.33
CA TRP A 69 -14.05 1.29 3.83
C TRP A 69 -13.54 1.17 5.27
N MET A 70 -12.34 1.67 5.55
CA MET A 70 -11.75 1.60 6.88
C MET A 70 -12.57 2.39 7.90
N LYS A 71 -13.08 3.56 7.54
CA LYS A 71 -13.97 4.35 8.40
C LYS A 71 -15.21 3.55 8.80
N HIS A 72 -15.92 2.95 7.84
CA HIS A 72 -17.10 2.14 8.11
C HIS A 72 -16.77 0.91 8.98
N GLU A 73 -15.63 0.28 8.74
CA GLU A 73 -15.16 -0.86 9.52
C GLU A 73 -14.88 -0.50 10.99
N LEU A 74 -14.31 0.68 11.25
CA LEU A 74 -14.10 1.18 12.61
C LEU A 74 -15.43 1.54 13.29
N GLU A 75 -16.35 2.18 12.56
CA GLU A 75 -17.69 2.53 13.06
C GLU A 75 -18.53 1.30 13.44
N ALA A 76 -18.33 0.18 12.75
CA ALA A 76 -19.00 -1.09 13.06
C ALA A 76 -18.55 -1.72 14.40
N GLY A 77 -17.42 -1.30 14.96
CA GLY A 77 -16.97 -1.64 16.33
C GLY A 77 -16.51 -3.08 16.56
N ASN A 78 -16.54 -3.95 15.54
CA ASN A 78 -16.08 -5.36 15.64
C ASN A 78 -15.03 -5.68 14.56
N SER A 79 -14.07 -4.77 14.39
CA SER A 79 -13.04 -4.91 13.36
C SER A 79 -11.98 -5.94 13.75
N PRO A 80 -11.60 -6.88 12.87
CA PRO A 80 -10.44 -7.74 13.07
C PRO A 80 -9.11 -7.00 12.87
N VAL A 81 -9.15 -5.75 12.38
CA VAL A 81 -7.95 -4.92 12.14
C VAL A 81 -7.48 -4.33 13.45
N THR A 82 -6.24 -4.61 13.82
CA THR A 82 -5.64 -4.15 15.09
C THR A 82 -4.65 -3.00 14.90
N ALA A 83 -4.15 -2.82 13.68
CA ALA A 83 -3.35 -1.67 13.27
C ALA A 83 -3.44 -1.50 11.74
N TYR A 84 -3.35 -0.28 11.23
CA TYR A 84 -3.36 -0.01 9.79
C TYR A 84 -2.59 1.26 9.44
N LYS A 85 -2.19 1.37 8.17
CA LYS A 85 -1.61 2.58 7.60
C LYS A 85 -1.95 2.70 6.12
N PHE A 86 -2.40 3.89 5.71
CA PHE A 86 -2.51 4.23 4.29
C PHE A 86 -1.11 4.38 3.68
N ALA A 87 -0.90 3.85 2.49
CA ALA A 87 0.42 3.80 1.88
C ALA A 87 0.87 5.18 1.37
N GLY A 88 0.00 5.90 0.65
CA GLY A 88 0.23 7.31 0.28
C GLY A 88 1.57 7.55 -0.40
N GLU A 89 2.25 8.64 -0.02
CA GLU A 89 3.58 9.02 -0.50
C GLU A 89 4.69 8.06 -0.04
N GLY A 90 5.60 7.75 -0.96
CA GLY A 90 6.64 6.73 -0.75
C GLY A 90 6.11 5.30 -0.90
N GLY A 91 4.82 5.16 -1.24
CA GLY A 91 4.17 3.92 -1.61
C GLY A 91 4.11 2.88 -0.49
N VAL A 92 3.90 1.63 -0.89
CA VAL A 92 3.72 0.51 0.05
C VAL A 92 4.98 0.22 0.87
N PHE A 93 6.18 0.53 0.36
CA PHE A 93 7.41 0.39 1.14
C PHE A 93 7.48 1.36 2.33
N ALA A 94 7.03 2.61 2.15
CA ALA A 94 6.91 3.54 3.26
C ALA A 94 5.88 3.03 4.29
N ALA A 95 4.76 2.47 3.84
CA ALA A 95 3.75 1.88 4.71
C ALA A 95 4.30 0.71 5.55
N LEU A 96 4.96 -0.25 4.88
CA LEU A 96 5.58 -1.43 5.50
C LEU A 96 6.71 -1.07 6.45
N TRP A 97 7.42 0.04 6.22
CA TRP A 97 8.41 0.52 7.16
C TRP A 97 7.77 1.14 8.41
N ASN A 98 6.83 2.06 8.17
CA ASN A 98 6.29 2.93 9.20
C ASN A 98 5.33 2.20 10.14
N LEU A 99 4.41 1.37 9.61
CA LEU A 99 3.39 0.70 10.42
C LEU A 99 4.00 -0.15 11.56
N PRO A 100 4.83 -1.18 11.29
CA PRO A 100 5.47 -1.95 12.36
C PRO A 100 6.48 -1.14 13.18
N GLY A 101 7.01 -0.05 12.62
CA GLY A 101 7.91 0.87 13.34
C GLY A 101 7.26 1.53 14.55
N VAL A 102 5.95 1.81 14.50
CA VAL A 102 5.18 2.37 15.63
C VAL A 102 5.08 1.37 16.78
N PHE A 103 4.99 0.07 16.47
CA PHE A 103 4.73 -0.99 17.45
C PHE A 103 5.97 -1.76 17.87
N HIS A 104 7.16 -1.40 17.37
CA HIS A 104 8.39 -2.16 17.56
C HIS A 104 8.25 -3.64 17.20
N ALA A 105 7.51 -3.92 16.12
CA ALA A 105 7.25 -5.26 15.62
C ALA A 105 8.08 -5.57 14.37
N GLY A 106 8.30 -6.85 14.11
CA GLY A 106 8.89 -7.33 12.86
C GLY A 106 7.79 -7.68 11.87
N ILE A 107 8.17 -7.78 10.59
CA ILE A 107 7.28 -8.26 9.52
C ILE A 107 8.06 -9.17 8.57
N ASP A 108 7.36 -10.12 7.97
CA ASP A 108 7.82 -10.93 6.85
C ASP A 108 6.76 -10.89 5.75
N VAL A 109 7.09 -10.29 4.60
CA VAL A 109 6.17 -10.10 3.47
C VAL A 109 6.71 -10.69 2.17
N GLU A 110 5.82 -11.19 1.30
CA GLU A 110 6.14 -11.69 -0.04
C GLU A 110 5.63 -10.71 -1.11
N LEU A 111 6.55 -10.08 -1.85
CA LEU A 111 6.20 -9.05 -2.83
C LEU A 111 5.31 -9.57 -3.97
N ARG A 112 5.42 -10.85 -4.34
CA ARG A 112 4.59 -11.43 -5.40
C ARG A 112 3.11 -11.50 -5.04
N LEU A 113 2.75 -11.36 -3.76
CA LEU A 113 1.37 -11.33 -3.31
C LEU A 113 0.75 -9.94 -3.39
N PHE A 114 1.55 -8.88 -3.60
CA PHE A 114 1.06 -7.52 -3.62
C PHE A 114 0.19 -7.30 -4.87
N PRO A 115 -1.05 -6.83 -4.72
CA PRO A 115 -1.85 -6.47 -5.88
C PRO A 115 -1.17 -5.33 -6.65
N VAL A 116 -0.86 -5.56 -7.92
CA VAL A 116 -0.28 -4.57 -8.84
C VAL A 116 -0.95 -4.72 -10.21
N LYS A 117 -1.27 -3.60 -10.87
CA LYS A 117 -1.82 -3.63 -12.23
C LYS A 117 -0.68 -3.68 -13.25
N GLN A 118 -0.90 -4.39 -14.36
CA GLN A 118 0.07 -4.45 -15.46
C GLN A 118 0.47 -3.05 -15.95
N ILE A 119 -0.48 -2.11 -16.07
CA ILE A 119 -0.18 -0.73 -16.48
C ILE A 119 0.78 0.00 -15.53
N THR A 120 0.74 -0.30 -14.25
CA THR A 120 1.71 0.23 -13.28
C THR A 120 3.10 -0.33 -13.54
N VAL A 121 3.21 -1.64 -13.79
CA VAL A 121 4.49 -2.29 -14.14
C VAL A 121 5.09 -1.66 -15.40
N GLU A 122 4.33 -1.59 -16.48
CA GLU A 122 4.77 -1.05 -17.76
C GLU A 122 5.20 0.43 -17.67
N PHE A 123 4.46 1.24 -16.89
CA PHE A 123 4.83 2.65 -16.69
C PHE A 123 6.10 2.77 -15.86
N CYS A 124 6.22 1.97 -14.78
CA CYS A 124 7.42 1.95 -13.97
C CYS A 124 8.64 1.50 -14.78
N GLU A 125 8.50 0.51 -15.65
CA GLU A 125 9.58 0.08 -16.55
C GLU A 125 9.99 1.19 -17.53
N LEU A 126 9.03 1.83 -18.20
CA LEU A 126 9.30 2.92 -19.15
C LEU A 126 10.07 4.08 -18.50
N PHE A 127 9.73 4.44 -17.27
CA PHE A 127 10.33 5.57 -16.56
C PHE A 127 11.46 5.17 -15.59
N GLY A 128 11.80 3.89 -15.50
CA GLY A 128 12.79 3.36 -14.56
C GLY A 128 12.45 3.65 -13.09
N LEU A 129 11.17 3.55 -12.73
CA LEU A 129 10.64 3.77 -11.38
C LEU A 129 10.45 2.43 -10.64
N ASN A 130 10.39 2.50 -9.31
CA ASN A 130 10.02 1.36 -8.48
C ASN A 130 8.50 1.38 -8.15
N PRO A 131 7.69 0.39 -8.57
CA PRO A 131 6.25 0.40 -8.31
C PRO A 131 5.91 0.42 -6.81
N TYR A 132 6.75 -0.16 -5.96
CA TYR A 132 6.52 -0.24 -4.52
C TYR A 132 6.83 1.07 -3.76
N ARG A 133 7.54 2.00 -4.40
CA ARG A 133 7.79 3.37 -3.88
C ARG A 133 6.93 4.43 -4.56
N LEU A 134 6.15 4.04 -5.56
CA LEU A 134 5.25 4.93 -6.27
C LEU A 134 4.02 5.23 -5.41
N TYR A 135 3.56 6.49 -5.45
CA TYR A 135 2.38 6.95 -4.74
C TYR A 135 1.21 5.97 -4.80
N SER A 136 0.73 5.57 -3.63
CA SER A 136 -0.28 4.53 -3.45
C SER A 136 -1.43 5.06 -2.58
N GLY A 137 -2.07 6.14 -3.06
CA GLY A 137 -3.06 6.93 -2.32
C GLY A 137 -4.30 6.16 -1.86
N ASN A 138 -4.74 5.15 -2.61
CA ASN A 138 -5.88 4.30 -2.27
C ASN A 138 -5.45 2.88 -1.87
N CYS A 139 -4.27 2.77 -1.25
CA CYS A 139 -3.77 1.53 -0.67
C CYS A 139 -3.72 1.60 0.85
N LEU A 140 -4.05 0.48 1.48
CA LEU A 140 -4.15 0.33 2.92
C LEU A 140 -3.45 -0.96 3.36
N LEU A 141 -2.48 -0.83 4.26
CA LEU A 141 -1.81 -1.95 4.93
C LEU A 141 -2.44 -2.16 6.30
N MET A 142 -2.81 -3.39 6.65
CA MET A 142 -3.49 -3.74 7.90
C MET A 142 -2.81 -4.93 8.57
N ALA A 143 -2.63 -4.88 9.88
CA ALA A 143 -2.44 -6.05 10.72
C ALA A 143 -3.82 -6.51 11.23
N ALA A 144 -4.11 -7.80 11.10
CA ALA A 144 -5.39 -8.35 11.50
C ALA A 144 -5.27 -9.77 12.05
N GLU A 145 -6.25 -10.15 12.89
CA GLU A 145 -6.53 -11.54 13.20
C GLU A 145 -7.49 -12.10 12.14
N GLY A 146 -7.10 -13.17 11.43
CA GLY A 146 -7.93 -13.76 10.39
C GLY A 146 -7.93 -12.96 9.08
N GLY A 147 -6.75 -12.56 8.61
CA GLY A 147 -6.49 -11.83 7.37
C GLY A 147 -7.18 -12.44 6.16
N GLY A 148 -7.23 -13.77 6.04
CA GLY A 148 -7.98 -14.43 4.96
C GLY A 148 -9.49 -14.11 4.95
N ALA A 149 -10.12 -13.99 6.12
CA ALA A 149 -11.53 -13.59 6.21
C ALA A 149 -11.73 -12.10 5.87
N LEU A 150 -10.80 -11.25 6.32
CA LEU A 150 -10.75 -9.83 5.97
C LEU A 150 -10.63 -9.62 4.46
N VAL A 151 -9.72 -10.33 3.79
CA VAL A 151 -9.55 -10.31 2.32
C VAL A 151 -10.86 -10.67 1.62
N ARG A 152 -11.56 -11.72 2.06
CA ARG A 152 -12.85 -12.10 1.48
C ARG A 152 -13.92 -11.03 1.65
N ARG A 153 -13.87 -10.22 2.71
CA ARG A 153 -14.82 -9.11 2.93
C ARG A 153 -14.50 -7.93 2.02
N LEU A 154 -13.24 -7.50 1.97
CA LEU A 154 -12.76 -6.45 1.06
C LEU A 154 -13.12 -6.76 -0.41
N ARG A 155 -12.84 -7.98 -0.87
CA ARG A 155 -13.14 -8.40 -2.24
C ARG A 155 -14.63 -8.41 -2.56
N ARG A 156 -15.52 -8.71 -1.59
CA ARG A 156 -16.98 -8.63 -1.77
C ARG A 156 -17.46 -7.19 -1.99
N GLU A 157 -16.72 -6.22 -1.49
CA GLU A 157 -16.97 -4.79 -1.69
C GLU A 157 -16.21 -4.22 -2.90
N GLY A 158 -15.62 -5.08 -3.73
CA GLY A 158 -14.88 -4.68 -4.93
C GLY A 158 -13.47 -4.13 -4.66
N ILE A 159 -12.98 -4.24 -3.43
CA ILE A 159 -11.63 -3.79 -3.06
C ILE A 159 -10.63 -4.95 -3.31
N PRO A 160 -9.64 -4.78 -4.19
CA PRO A 160 -8.55 -5.74 -4.34
C PRO A 160 -7.81 -5.87 -3.01
N ALA A 161 -7.60 -7.09 -2.55
CA ALA A 161 -6.89 -7.33 -1.30
C ALA A 161 -6.22 -8.69 -1.31
N GLU A 162 -5.13 -8.84 -0.56
CA GLU A 162 -4.39 -10.10 -0.39
C GLU A 162 -3.72 -10.15 0.99
N VAL A 163 -3.53 -11.37 1.53
CA VAL A 163 -2.64 -11.55 2.69
C VAL A 163 -1.22 -11.53 2.15
N VAL A 164 -0.47 -10.48 2.44
CA VAL A 164 0.86 -10.23 1.88
C VAL A 164 2.00 -10.73 2.77
N GLY A 165 1.70 -11.14 4.00
CA GLY A 165 2.69 -11.59 4.95
C GLY A 165 2.15 -11.71 6.37
N CYS A 166 3.04 -11.62 7.34
CA CYS A 166 2.69 -11.67 8.76
C CYS A 166 3.59 -10.79 9.61
N VAL A 167 3.12 -10.52 10.83
CA VAL A 167 3.88 -9.90 11.90
C VAL A 167 4.79 -10.94 12.53
N THR A 168 6.04 -10.59 12.77
CA THR A 168 7.06 -11.44 13.39
C THR A 168 7.58 -10.83 14.69
N GLU A 169 8.34 -11.63 15.45
CA GLU A 169 9.10 -11.12 16.59
C GLU A 169 10.22 -10.17 16.15
N GLY A 170 10.71 -9.36 17.10
CA GLY A 170 11.78 -8.40 16.88
C GLY A 170 11.33 -7.16 16.10
N ILE A 171 12.25 -6.53 15.37
CA ILE A 171 12.02 -5.29 14.60
C ILE A 171 12.42 -5.41 13.12
N ALA A 172 12.77 -6.63 12.69
CA ALA A 172 13.22 -6.90 11.34
C ALA A 172 12.06 -6.76 10.36
N ARG A 173 12.29 -6.10 9.23
CA ARG A 173 11.30 -5.92 8.18
C ARG A 173 11.74 -6.69 6.95
N GLN A 174 11.46 -7.98 6.96
CA GLN A 174 11.88 -8.92 5.93
C GLN A 174 10.97 -8.81 4.71
N ILE A 175 11.59 -8.80 3.54
CA ILE A 175 10.90 -8.89 2.26
C ILE A 175 11.43 -10.13 1.54
N ARG A 176 10.49 -10.97 1.09
CA ARG A 176 10.72 -12.05 0.15
C ARG A 176 10.30 -11.65 -1.25
N HIS A 177 11.12 -12.06 -2.21
CA HIS A 177 10.75 -12.13 -3.60
C HIS A 177 11.04 -13.55 -4.07
N GLY A 178 10.05 -14.26 -4.59
CA GLY A 178 10.33 -15.61 -5.09
C GLY A 178 10.28 -16.72 -4.05
N GLY A 179 10.22 -16.40 -2.75
CA GLY A 179 10.54 -17.34 -1.67
C GLY A 179 12.04 -17.64 -1.53
N GLU A 180 12.88 -16.97 -2.34
CA GLU A 180 14.30 -17.29 -2.50
C GLU A 180 15.21 -16.17 -1.98
N THR A 181 14.83 -14.91 -2.22
CA THR A 181 15.63 -13.75 -1.78
C THR A 181 14.97 -13.10 -0.56
N ILE A 182 15.62 -13.22 0.60
CA ILE A 182 15.27 -12.47 1.81
C ILE A 182 16.10 -11.18 1.83
N GLY A 183 15.44 -10.06 1.57
CA GLY A 183 15.98 -8.72 1.81
C GLY A 183 15.41 -8.10 3.09
N PHE A 184 15.94 -6.95 3.47
CA PHE A 184 15.36 -6.11 4.52
C PHE A 184 14.92 -4.79 3.92
N LEU A 185 13.76 -4.27 4.35
CA LEU A 185 13.42 -2.90 4.04
C LEU A 185 14.47 -1.95 4.61
N GLU A 186 14.78 -0.93 3.83
CA GLU A 186 15.53 0.23 4.28
C GLU A 186 14.57 1.35 4.70
N ARG A 187 15.13 2.42 5.27
CA ARG A 187 14.35 3.61 5.59
C ARG A 187 13.62 4.13 4.34
N PRO A 188 12.39 4.68 4.50
CA PRO A 188 11.61 5.19 3.39
C PRO A 188 12.42 6.18 2.56
N GLN A 189 12.37 5.99 1.25
CA GLN A 189 12.98 6.90 0.27
C GLN A 189 11.89 7.83 -0.28
N PRO A 190 12.26 8.96 -0.92
CA PRO A 190 11.29 9.85 -1.55
C PRO A 190 10.43 9.13 -2.60
N ASP A 191 9.20 9.61 -2.80
CA ASP A 191 8.26 9.05 -3.79
C ASP A 191 8.83 9.10 -5.21
N GLU A 192 8.58 8.04 -5.99
CA GLU A 192 9.02 7.95 -7.39
C GLU A 192 8.42 9.04 -8.28
N LEU A 193 7.25 9.61 -7.93
CA LEU A 193 6.66 10.74 -8.66
C LEU A 193 7.59 11.96 -8.72
N LEU A 194 8.42 12.18 -7.69
CA LEU A 194 9.34 13.31 -7.64
C LEU A 194 10.40 13.25 -8.74
N ARG A 195 10.81 12.04 -9.15
CA ARG A 195 11.75 11.85 -10.28
C ARG A 195 11.17 12.29 -11.61
N LEU A 196 9.84 12.40 -11.69
CA LEU A 196 9.12 12.88 -12.87
C LEU A 196 8.68 14.34 -12.76
N GLY A 197 9.01 15.02 -11.65
CA GLY A 197 8.57 16.38 -11.34
C GLY A 197 7.07 16.47 -11.04
N ILE A 198 6.47 15.39 -10.54
CA ILE A 198 5.05 15.33 -10.17
C ILE A 198 4.96 15.40 -8.65
N SER A 199 4.18 16.34 -8.13
CA SER A 199 3.83 16.42 -6.71
C SER A 199 2.39 15.95 -6.49
N VAL A 200 2.14 15.30 -5.36
CA VAL A 200 0.78 15.02 -4.90
C VAL A 200 0.22 16.32 -4.30
N ALA A 201 -1.00 16.70 -4.66
CA ALA A 201 -1.64 17.85 -4.04
C ALA A 201 -2.08 17.47 -2.62
N SER A 202 -1.66 18.25 -1.63
CA SER A 202 -2.02 18.14 -0.21
C SER A 202 -3.39 18.73 0.10
#